data_AF-A0A3M2BXF8-F1
#
_entry.id   AF-A0A3M2BXF8-F1
#
_cell.length_a   1.000
_cell.length_b   1.000
_cell.length_c   1.000
_cell.angle_alpha   90.00
_cell.angle_beta   90.00
_cell.angle_gamma   90.00
#
_symmetry.space_group_name_H-M   'P 1'
#
loop_
_entity.id
_entity.type
_entity.pdbx_description
1 polymer ?
#
loop_
_entity_poly.entity_id
_entity_poly.type
_entity_poly.pdbx_seq_one_letter_code
_entity_poly.pdbx_strand_id
1 'polypeptide(L)'
;MSPAPPTWRIRLTRALLLALIAWAGGRLLAEAYDTARTCRFNHPPATFTDRWRVGSRDWQQLADFAGWLELVVPEGGVVAFRAWPDNRRLAWNAAYLLPRHEIVPVERGWSWHAADYAVMFRGTWDHPRLELIFEHPSGRIYRIRRPP
;
A
#
# COMPACT_ATOMS: atom_id res chain seq x y z
N MET A 1 1.54 -0.23 55.66
CA MET A 1 0.70 -1.36 55.20
C MET A 1 -0.48 -0.77 54.44
N SER A 2 -0.53 -0.92 53.11
CA SER A 2 -1.67 -0.41 52.32
C SER A 2 -2.87 -1.34 52.46
N PRO A 3 -4.10 -0.82 52.66
CA PRO A 3 -5.28 -1.65 52.83
C PRO A 3 -5.61 -2.40 51.54
N ALA A 4 -5.96 -3.69 51.67
CA ALA A 4 -6.38 -4.51 50.55
C ALA A 4 -7.64 -3.92 49.88
N PRO A 5 -7.70 -3.87 48.54
CA PRO A 5 -8.82 -3.26 47.85
C PRO A 5 -10.12 -4.06 48.07
N PRO A 6 -11.27 -3.37 48.21
CA PRO A 6 -12.53 -4.03 48.51
C PRO A 6 -12.99 -4.90 47.33
N THR A 7 -13.47 -6.11 47.64
CA THR A 7 -13.76 -7.20 46.68
C THR A 7 -14.79 -6.84 45.61
N TRP A 8 -15.67 -5.87 45.87
CA TRP A 8 -16.65 -5.37 44.89
C TRP A 8 -15.97 -4.66 43.71
N ARG A 9 -14.82 -3.99 43.93
CA ARG A 9 -14.04 -3.36 42.84
C ARG A 9 -13.49 -4.40 41.88
N ILE A 10 -13.00 -5.54 42.39
CA ILE A 10 -12.44 -6.61 41.56
C ILE A 10 -13.52 -7.25 40.68
N ARG A 11 -14.73 -7.47 41.23
CA ARG A 11 -15.87 -8.01 40.47
C ARG A 11 -16.35 -7.03 39.40
N LEU A 12 -16.40 -5.73 39.72
CA LEU A 12 -16.79 -4.68 38.78
C LEU A 12 -15.79 -4.56 37.61
N THR A 13 -14.49 -4.54 37.90
CA THR A 13 -13.45 -4.47 36.87
C THR A 13 -13.48 -5.68 35.95
N ARG A 14 -13.70 -6.89 36.48
CA ARG A 14 -13.87 -8.10 35.66
C ARG A 14 -15.09 -8.03 34.75
N ALA A 15 -16.22 -7.55 35.25
CA ALA A 15 -17.44 -7.39 34.45
C ALA A 15 -17.22 -6.38 33.31
N LEU A 16 -16.55 -5.25 33.60
CA LEU A 16 -16.21 -4.24 32.59
C LEU A 16 -15.24 -4.78 31.53
N LEU A 17 -14.21 -5.54 31.94
CA LEU A 17 -13.28 -6.16 31.00
C LEU A 17 -13.97 -7.18 30.09
N LEU A 18 -14.85 -8.01 30.64
CA LEU A 18 -15.62 -8.98 29.84
C LEU A 18 -16.58 -8.27 28.87
N ALA A 19 -17.23 -7.19 29.31
CA ALA A 19 -18.08 -6.37 28.44
C ALA A 19 -17.27 -5.72 27.30
N LEU A 20 -16.07 -5.20 27.60
CA LEU A 20 -15.17 -4.63 26.60
C LEU A 20 -14.66 -5.67 25.62
N ILE A 21 -14.29 -6.86 26.08
CA ILE A 21 -13.85 -7.97 25.21
C ILE A 21 -14.99 -8.44 24.31
N ALA A 22 -16.19 -8.62 24.86
CA ALA A 22 -17.37 -8.99 24.08
C ALA A 22 -17.73 -7.91 23.05
N TRP A 23 -17.63 -6.64 23.43
CA TRP A 23 -17.87 -5.51 22.53
C TRP A 23 -16.82 -5.44 21.40
N ALA A 24 -15.54 -5.59 21.73
CA ALA A 24 -14.45 -5.59 20.75
C ALA A 24 -14.55 -6.80 19.79
N GLY A 25 -14.84 -7.99 20.32
CA GLY A 25 -15.06 -9.19 19.52
C GLY A 25 -16.27 -9.06 18.60
N GLY A 26 -17.38 -8.50 19.10
CA GLY A 26 -18.58 -8.23 18.30
C GLY A 26 -18.34 -7.23 17.16
N ARG A 27 -17.56 -6.17 17.41
CA ARG A 27 -17.14 -5.21 16.38
C ARG A 27 -16.28 -5.87 15.31
N LEU A 28 -15.34 -6.71 15.72
CA LEU A 28 -14.43 -7.40 14.80
C LEU A 28 -15.17 -8.43 13.93
N LEU A 29 -16.15 -9.14 14.50
CA LEU A 29 -17.04 -10.05 13.76
C LEU A 29 -17.96 -9.32 12.80
N ALA A 30 -18.56 -8.20 13.21
CA ALA A 30 -19.40 -7.37 12.36
C ALA A 30 -18.60 -6.83 11.16
N GLU A 31 -17.37 -6.39 11.40
CA GLU A 31 -16.48 -5.89 10.35
C GLU A 31 -16.02 -7.01 9.40
N ALA A 32 -15.71 -8.20 9.92
CA ALA A 32 -15.40 -9.37 9.10
C ALA A 32 -16.59 -9.80 8.23
N TYR A 33 -17.80 -9.76 8.78
CA TYR A 33 -19.04 -10.05 8.08
C TYR A 33 -19.34 -9.03 6.98
N ASP A 34 -19.24 -7.73 7.29
CA ASP A 34 -19.45 -6.67 6.31
C ASP A 34 -18.40 -6.70 5.19
N THR A 35 -17.15 -7.02 5.53
CA THR A 35 -16.07 -7.21 4.54
C THR A 35 -16.37 -8.40 3.63
N ALA A 36 -16.81 -9.53 4.17
CA ALA A 36 -17.21 -10.70 3.37
C ALA A 36 -18.41 -10.38 2.47
N ARG A 37 -19.34 -9.54 2.94
CA ARG A 37 -20.52 -9.13 2.19
C ARG A 37 -20.19 -8.13 1.07
N THR A 38 -19.32 -7.15 1.32
CA THR A 38 -18.92 -6.14 0.33
C THR A 38 -17.96 -6.66 -0.71
N CYS A 39 -17.10 -7.64 -0.39
CA CYS A 39 -16.28 -8.35 -1.39
C CYS A 39 -17.12 -9.10 -2.43
N ARG A 40 -18.38 -9.42 -2.13
CA ARG A 40 -19.28 -10.15 -3.03
C ARG A 40 -20.07 -9.23 -3.98
N PHE A 41 -20.16 -7.93 -3.69
CA PHE A 41 -20.99 -6.99 -4.46
C PHE A 41 -20.38 -5.58 -4.47
N ASN A 42 -19.60 -5.27 -5.52
CA ASN A 42 -19.38 -3.92 -6.09
C ASN A 42 -18.76 -2.79 -5.22
N HIS A 43 -17.70 -2.17 -5.75
CA HIS A 43 -17.19 -0.83 -5.40
C HIS A 43 -17.72 0.22 -6.42
N PRO A 44 -17.63 1.56 -6.18
CA PRO A 44 -17.85 2.39 -4.98
C PRO A 44 -18.55 3.76 -5.33
N PRO A 45 -18.59 4.82 -4.46
CA PRO A 45 -17.45 5.76 -4.37
C PRO A 45 -17.09 6.26 -2.95
N ALA A 46 -15.95 6.96 -2.91
CA ALA A 46 -15.08 7.28 -1.79
C ALA A 46 -15.60 8.31 -0.77
N THR A 47 -15.27 8.08 0.50
CA THR A 47 -15.05 9.15 1.49
C THR A 47 -13.70 8.99 2.17
N PHE A 48 -13.03 10.13 2.28
CA PHE A 48 -11.73 10.39 2.90
C PHE A 48 -11.63 9.77 4.30
N THR A 49 -10.41 9.32 4.66
CA THR A 49 -9.96 8.71 5.93
C THR A 49 -10.04 7.16 5.97
N ASP A 50 -8.96 6.52 6.41
CA ASP A 50 -8.92 5.12 6.87
C ASP A 50 -8.98 3.90 5.92
N ARG A 51 -8.15 3.89 4.85
CA ARG A 51 -7.66 2.62 4.31
C ARG A 51 -6.15 2.60 4.16
N TRP A 52 -5.49 2.26 5.26
CA TRP A 52 -4.12 1.77 5.34
C TRP A 52 -4.14 0.23 5.25
N ARG A 53 -5.22 -0.32 4.68
CA ARG A 53 -5.47 -1.76 4.62
C ARG A 53 -4.64 -2.38 3.50
N VAL A 54 -3.73 -3.23 3.93
CA VAL A 54 -3.02 -4.29 3.20
C VAL A 54 -3.98 -5.17 2.34
N GLY A 55 -5.31 -5.04 2.50
CA GLY A 55 -6.33 -5.70 1.66
C GLY A 55 -7.06 -4.81 0.64
N SER A 56 -6.58 -3.60 0.35
CA SER A 56 -7.15 -2.82 -0.77
C SER A 56 -6.71 -3.40 -2.12
N ARG A 57 -7.59 -3.39 -3.12
CA ARG A 57 -7.26 -3.84 -4.49
C ARG A 57 -6.02 -3.13 -5.04
N ASP A 58 -5.84 -1.87 -4.69
CA ASP A 58 -4.70 -1.05 -5.09
C ASP A 58 -3.40 -1.53 -4.48
N TRP A 59 -3.42 -1.90 -3.20
CA TRP A 59 -2.26 -2.47 -2.53
C TRP A 59 -1.91 -3.85 -3.10
N GLN A 60 -2.90 -4.72 -3.29
CA GLN A 60 -2.69 -6.05 -3.86
C GLN A 60 -2.07 -5.96 -5.26
N GLN A 61 -2.64 -5.13 -6.14
CA GLN A 61 -2.12 -4.93 -7.49
C GLN A 61 -0.72 -4.31 -7.49
N LEU A 62 -0.42 -3.44 -6.53
CA LEU A 62 0.91 -2.86 -6.37
C LEU A 62 1.91 -3.91 -5.86
N ALA A 63 1.52 -4.77 -4.92
CA ALA A 63 2.35 -5.86 -4.41
C ALA A 63 2.65 -6.89 -5.51
N ASP A 64 1.63 -7.31 -6.26
CA ASP A 64 1.81 -8.24 -7.38
C ASP A 64 2.75 -7.63 -8.43
N PHE A 65 2.57 -6.35 -8.75
CA PHE A 65 3.42 -5.64 -9.71
C PHE A 65 4.84 -5.39 -9.17
N ALA A 66 5.00 -5.15 -7.87
CA ALA A 66 6.31 -5.04 -7.22
C ALA A 66 7.09 -6.36 -7.32
N GLY A 67 6.43 -7.52 -7.16
CA GLY A 67 7.08 -8.82 -7.37
C GLY A 67 7.66 -8.98 -8.79
N TRP A 68 6.95 -8.48 -9.81
CA TRP A 68 7.50 -8.45 -11.18
C TRP A 68 8.66 -7.47 -11.33
N LEU A 69 8.59 -6.33 -10.64
CA LEU A 69 9.65 -5.33 -10.66
C LEU A 69 10.95 -5.90 -10.08
N GLU A 70 10.91 -6.63 -8.97
CA GLU A 70 12.10 -7.27 -8.38
C GLU A 70 12.77 -8.27 -9.34
N LEU A 71 12.00 -8.92 -10.21
CA LEU A 71 12.53 -9.86 -11.20
C LEU A 71 13.20 -9.16 -12.40
N VAL A 72 12.75 -7.95 -12.74
CA VAL A 72 13.18 -7.23 -13.94
C VAL A 72 14.27 -6.19 -13.62
N VAL A 73 14.19 -5.56 -12.46
CA VAL A 73 15.10 -4.51 -12.02
C VAL A 73 16.12 -5.09 -11.04
N PRO A 74 17.42 -5.00 -11.33
CA PRO A 74 18.45 -5.51 -10.44
C PRO A 74 18.39 -4.82 -9.07
N GLU A 75 18.79 -5.57 -8.03
CA GLU A 75 18.90 -5.04 -6.67
C GLU A 75 19.80 -3.80 -6.62
N GLY A 76 19.43 -2.83 -5.78
CA GLY A 76 20.11 -1.53 -5.69
C GLY A 76 19.78 -0.56 -6.83
N GLY A 77 18.96 -0.95 -7.81
CA GLY A 77 18.51 -0.05 -8.87
C GLY A 77 17.68 1.12 -8.33
N VAL A 78 17.92 2.31 -8.89
CA VAL A 78 17.12 3.51 -8.59
C VAL A 78 15.93 3.59 -9.55
N VAL A 79 14.73 3.62 -8.99
CA VAL A 79 13.46 3.52 -9.72
C VAL A 79 12.64 4.78 -9.54
N ALA A 80 12.44 5.52 -10.62
CA ALA A 80 11.48 6.61 -10.67
C ALA A 80 10.05 6.05 -10.74
N PHE A 81 9.27 6.23 -9.69
CA PHE A 81 7.92 5.70 -9.60
C PHE A 81 6.85 6.78 -9.81
N ARG A 82 5.90 6.47 -10.68
CA ARG A 82 4.69 7.26 -10.92
C ARG A 82 3.46 6.37 -10.99
N ALA A 83 2.33 6.86 -10.50
CA ALA A 83 1.04 6.20 -10.61
C ALA A 83 0.00 7.09 -11.32
N TRP A 84 -0.98 6.47 -11.98
CA TRP A 84 -2.17 7.16 -12.48
C TRP A 84 -3.46 6.71 -11.72
N PRO A 85 -4.34 7.65 -11.33
CA PRO A 85 -4.10 9.10 -11.29
C PRO A 85 -2.92 9.43 -10.35
N ASP A 86 -2.36 10.63 -10.50
CA ASP A 86 -1.19 11.06 -9.72
C ASP A 86 -1.44 10.88 -8.22
N ASN A 87 -0.70 9.95 -7.61
CA ASN A 87 -0.94 9.50 -6.25
C ASN A 87 0.40 9.21 -5.54
N ARG A 88 0.91 10.24 -4.87
CA ARG A 88 2.16 10.19 -4.10
C ARG A 88 2.18 9.07 -3.05
N ARG A 89 1.02 8.71 -2.49
CA ARG A 89 0.93 7.63 -1.49
C ARG A 89 1.31 6.27 -2.07
N LEU A 90 1.01 6.03 -3.35
CA LEU A 90 1.40 4.77 -4.00
C LEU A 90 2.92 4.66 -4.19
N ALA A 91 3.63 5.77 -4.37
CA ALA A 91 5.09 5.76 -4.42
C ALA A 91 5.70 5.37 -3.07
N TRP A 92 5.18 5.91 -1.96
CA TRP A 92 5.60 5.52 -0.61
C TRP A 92 5.28 4.04 -0.31
N ASN A 93 4.13 3.57 -0.76
CA ASN A 93 3.76 2.16 -0.64
C ASN A 93 4.70 1.26 -1.46
N ALA A 94 5.08 1.68 -2.67
CA ALA A 94 6.04 0.96 -3.50
C ALA A 94 7.41 0.89 -2.83
N ALA A 95 7.86 1.98 -2.21
CA ALA A 95 9.11 2.00 -1.42
C ALA A 95 9.09 1.00 -0.26
N TYR A 96 7.93 0.82 0.38
CA TYR A 96 7.77 -0.19 1.43
C TYR A 96 7.83 -1.62 0.89
N LEU A 97 7.29 -1.87 -0.31
CA LEU A 97 7.23 -3.18 -0.93
C LEU A 97 8.54 -3.61 -1.62
N LEU A 98 9.40 -2.65 -1.94
CA LEU A 98 10.66 -2.86 -2.68
C LEU A 98 11.86 -2.39 -1.84
N PRO A 99 12.15 -3.02 -0.70
CA PRO A 99 13.16 -2.54 0.24
C PRO A 99 14.59 -2.62 -0.31
N ARG A 100 14.80 -3.35 -1.41
CA ARG A 100 16.11 -3.50 -2.08
C ARG A 100 16.33 -2.50 -3.21
N HIS A 101 15.37 -1.62 -3.46
CA HIS A 101 15.41 -0.63 -4.54
C HIS A 101 15.20 0.76 -3.98
N GLU A 102 15.84 1.75 -4.58
CA GLU A 102 15.60 3.14 -4.21
C GLU A 102 14.41 3.66 -5.02
N ILE A 103 13.30 3.97 -4.34
CA ILE A 103 12.10 4.47 -4.99
C ILE A 103 12.06 6.00 -4.93
N VAL A 104 12.12 6.64 -6.09
CA VAL A 104 12.05 8.09 -6.25
C VAL A 104 10.67 8.49 -6.79
N PRO A 105 9.83 9.19 -6.02
CA PRO A 105 8.53 9.66 -6.50
C PRO A 105 8.69 10.71 -7.61
N VAL A 106 7.90 10.60 -8.68
CA VAL A 106 7.89 11.58 -9.78
C VAL A 106 6.85 12.66 -9.52
N GLU A 107 7.26 13.78 -8.91
CA GLU A 107 6.33 14.83 -8.42
C GLU A 107 6.05 15.95 -9.43
N ARG A 108 6.90 16.14 -10.43
CA ARG A 108 6.73 16.92 -11.69
C ARG A 108 8.11 17.36 -12.15
N GLY A 109 8.43 17.06 -13.41
CA GLY A 109 9.65 17.53 -14.05
C GLY A 109 10.93 16.89 -13.49
N TRP A 110 11.60 16.10 -14.31
CA TRP A 110 13.04 15.86 -14.21
C TRP A 110 13.55 14.98 -13.04
N SER A 111 12.73 14.53 -12.08
CA SER A 111 13.19 13.65 -11.00
C SER A 111 13.59 12.23 -11.44
N TRP A 112 13.26 11.83 -12.67
CA TRP A 112 13.70 10.57 -13.26
C TRP A 112 15.15 10.61 -13.77
N HIS A 113 15.84 11.77 -13.79
CA HIS A 113 17.26 11.80 -14.17
C HIS A 113 18.19 11.18 -13.13
N ALA A 114 17.74 11.08 -11.88
CA ALA A 114 18.47 10.37 -10.84
C ALA A 114 18.25 8.85 -10.89
N ALA A 115 17.29 8.38 -11.71
CA ALA A 115 16.90 6.98 -11.76
C ALA A 115 17.48 6.26 -12.99
N ASP A 116 17.69 4.96 -12.83
CA ASP A 116 18.07 4.05 -13.92
C ASP A 116 16.86 3.42 -14.60
N TYR A 117 15.79 3.29 -13.83
CA TYR A 117 14.53 2.69 -14.25
C TYR A 117 13.38 3.63 -13.96
N ALA A 118 12.35 3.58 -14.80
CA ALA A 118 11.11 4.28 -14.55
C ALA A 118 9.95 3.30 -14.52
N VAL A 119 8.98 3.58 -13.67
CA VAL A 119 7.81 2.75 -13.47
C VAL A 119 6.58 3.63 -13.56
N MET A 120 5.66 3.21 -14.42
CA MET A 120 4.33 3.79 -14.53
C MET A 120 3.29 2.77 -14.09
N PHE A 121 2.80 2.90 -12.87
CA PHE A 121 1.70 2.09 -12.34
C PHE A 121 0.37 2.62 -12.86
N ARG A 122 -0.45 1.73 -13.44
CA ARG A 122 -1.78 1.99 -14.01
C ARG A 122 -1.80 3.00 -15.15
N GLY A 123 -0.74 3.02 -15.95
CA GLY A 123 -0.69 3.93 -17.06
C GLY A 123 0.47 3.69 -17.98
N THR A 124 0.63 4.64 -18.87
CA THR A 124 1.67 4.65 -19.89
C THR A 124 2.45 5.93 -19.73
N TRP A 125 3.75 5.87 -20.00
CA TRP A 125 4.60 7.04 -20.00
C TRP A 125 5.25 7.11 -21.36
N ASP A 126 4.76 8.04 -22.19
CA ASP A 126 5.37 8.33 -23.47
C ASP A 126 6.50 9.34 -23.26
N HIS A 127 7.74 8.87 -23.42
CA HIS A 127 8.92 9.72 -23.34
C HIS A 127 10.06 9.12 -24.17
N PRO A 128 10.75 9.91 -25.02
CA PRO A 128 11.75 9.39 -25.98
C PRO A 128 12.97 8.71 -25.34
N ARG A 129 13.23 8.99 -24.06
CA ARG A 129 14.33 8.37 -23.29
C ARG A 129 13.91 7.11 -22.52
N LEU A 130 12.64 6.72 -22.55
CA LEU A 130 12.15 5.53 -21.88
C LEU A 130 12.10 4.37 -22.88
N GLU A 131 12.77 3.29 -22.53
CA GLU A 131 12.72 2.04 -23.26
C GLU A 131 11.89 1.04 -22.47
N LEU A 132 10.75 0.61 -23.03
CA LEU A 132 9.89 -0.38 -22.39
C LEU A 132 10.66 -1.71 -22.29
N ILE A 133 10.83 -2.20 -21.06
CA ILE A 133 11.48 -3.49 -20.80
C ILE A 133 10.48 -4.54 -20.33
N PHE A 134 9.37 -4.12 -19.73
CA PHE A 134 8.34 -5.03 -19.25
C PHE A 134 6.96 -4.36 -19.21
N GLU A 135 5.95 -5.09 -19.67
CA GLU A 135 4.55 -4.68 -19.64
C GLU A 135 3.70 -5.66 -18.83
N HIS A 136 2.89 -5.13 -17.92
CA HIS A 136 1.97 -5.87 -17.06
C HIS A 136 0.59 -5.19 -17.09
N PRO A 137 -0.52 -5.90 -16.87
CA PRO A 137 -1.84 -5.28 -16.80
C PRO A 137 -1.96 -4.14 -15.78
N SER A 138 -1.17 -4.19 -14.70
CA SER A 138 -1.14 -3.15 -13.66
C SER A 138 -0.19 -2.00 -13.96
N GLY A 139 0.70 -2.07 -14.95
CA GLY A 139 1.70 -1.03 -15.18
C GLY A 139 2.84 -1.45 -16.09
N ARG A 140 3.78 -0.54 -16.30
CA ARG A 140 4.92 -0.73 -17.20
C ARG A 140 6.22 -0.34 -16.51
N ILE A 141 7.27 -1.08 -16.85
CA ILE A 141 8.63 -0.85 -16.38
C ILE A 141 9.47 -0.46 -17.59
N TYR A 142 10.22 0.62 -17.44
CA TYR A 142 11.06 1.20 -18.47
C TYR A 142 12.49 1.28 -17.97
N ARG A 143 13.44 1.09 -18.88
CA ARG A 143 14.84 1.49 -18.68
C ARG A 143 15.02 2.92 -19.17
N ILE A 144 15.75 3.73 -18.42
CA ILE A 144 16.05 5.11 -18.80
C ILE A 144 17.33 5.12 -19.64
N ARG A 145 17.23 5.56 -20.90
CA ARG A 145 18.40 5.81 -21.76
C ARG A 145 19.14 7.05 -21.26
N ARG A 146 20.40 6.86 -20.86
CA ARG A 146 21.31 7.97 -20.56
C ARG A 146 21.89 8.49 -21.88
N PRO A 147 21.95 9.82 -22.09
CA PRO A 147 22.72 10.37 -23.19
C PRO A 147 24.19 9.92 -23.04
N PRO A 148 24.90 9.74 -24.17
CA PRO A 148 26.33 9.44 -24.16
C PRO A 148 27.15 10.57 -23.50
#